data_AF-A0A818PHQ8-F1
#
_entry.id   AF-A0A818PHQ8-F1
#
_cell.length_a   1.000
_cell.length_b   1.000
_cell.length_c   1.000
_cell.angle_alpha   90.00
_cell.angle_beta   90.00
_cell.angle_gamma   90.00
#
_symmetry.space_group_name_H-M   'P 1'
#
loop_
_entity.id
_entity.type
_entity.pdbx_description
1 polymer ?
#
loop_
_entity_poly.entity_id
_entity_poly.type
_entity_poly.pdbx_seq_one_letter_code
_entity_poly.pdbx_strand_id
1 'polypeptide(L)'
;MGPTPRDIFKQYTVITGSVPLPPLWSIAYHQCRWNYIDEDDVRNVLNGFEHHRIPLDVIWLDIEHTNGKRYFTWDISKFPNPEKLQTDIATYRRKLITISNPHIKEDEG
;
A
#
# COMPACT_ATOMS: atom_id res chain seq x y z
N MET A 1 -31.74 20.45 9.23
CA MET A 1 -32.08 19.68 10.46
C MET A 1 -32.75 18.35 10.08
N GLY A 2 -32.14 17.48 9.26
CA GLY A 2 -32.86 16.28 8.77
C GLY A 2 -34.05 16.62 7.85
N PRO A 3 -35.13 15.80 7.78
CA PRO A 3 -35.59 14.83 8.79
C PRO A 3 -35.09 13.39 8.61
N THR A 4 -34.49 13.03 7.46
CA THR A 4 -33.99 11.67 7.25
C THR A 4 -32.49 11.56 7.55
N PRO A 5 -31.96 10.36 7.89
CA PRO A 5 -30.52 10.14 7.99
C PRO A 5 -29.75 10.57 6.73
N ARG A 6 -30.33 10.34 5.53
CA ARG A 6 -29.74 10.76 4.26
C ARG A 6 -29.58 12.28 4.16
N ASP A 7 -30.54 13.05 4.66
CA ASP A 7 -30.48 14.52 4.61
C ASP A 7 -29.42 15.07 5.57
N ILE A 8 -29.22 14.40 6.71
CA ILE A 8 -28.15 14.73 7.65
C ILE A 8 -26.79 14.49 7.00
N PHE A 9 -26.57 13.33 6.35
CA PHE A 9 -25.32 13.08 5.63
C PHE A 9 -25.08 14.09 4.52
N LYS A 10 -26.09 14.43 3.71
CA LYS A 10 -25.97 15.46 2.67
C LYS A 10 -25.56 16.82 3.23
N GLN A 11 -26.19 17.26 4.33
CA GLN A 11 -25.85 18.52 5.00
C GLN A 11 -24.40 18.50 5.51
N TYR A 12 -23.97 17.40 6.11
CA TYR A 12 -22.62 17.23 6.62
C TYR A 12 -21.56 17.26 5.51
N THR A 13 -21.79 16.58 4.38
CA THR A 13 -20.84 16.51 3.27
C THR A 13 -20.67 17.83 2.52
N VAL A 14 -21.63 18.75 2.61
CA VAL A 14 -21.48 20.11 2.06
C VAL A 14 -20.41 20.90 2.83
N ILE A 15 -20.27 20.66 4.14
CA ILE A 15 -19.36 21.40 5.02
C ILE A 15 -17.99 20.74 5.09
N THR A 16 -17.96 19.40 5.12
CA THR A 16 -16.73 18.61 5.36
C THR A 16 -16.16 17.94 4.12
N GLY A 17 -16.85 18.04 2.99
CA GLY A 17 -16.51 17.35 1.75
C GLY A 17 -17.17 15.98 1.63
N SER A 18 -17.18 15.45 0.41
CA SER A 18 -17.61 14.09 0.10
C SER A 18 -16.41 13.17 -0.08
N VAL A 19 -16.62 11.87 0.04
CA VAL A 19 -15.58 10.87 -0.22
C VAL A 19 -15.08 11.03 -1.67
N PRO A 20 -13.76 11.18 -1.90
CA PRO A 20 -13.23 11.23 -3.25
C PRO A 20 -13.48 9.89 -3.96
N LEU A 21 -13.69 9.91 -5.28
CA LEU A 21 -13.85 8.68 -6.05
C LEU A 21 -12.56 7.84 -5.95
N PRO A 22 -12.60 6.64 -5.35
CA PRO A 22 -11.40 5.83 -5.22
C PRO A 22 -10.97 5.29 -6.59
N PRO A 23 -9.65 5.15 -6.85
CA PRO A 23 -9.21 4.40 -8.02
C PRO A 23 -9.63 2.94 -7.89
N LEU A 24 -10.03 2.30 -9.00
CA LEU A 24 -10.65 0.98 -9.00
C LEU A 24 -9.82 -0.10 -8.26
N TRP A 25 -8.49 -0.08 -8.41
CA TRP A 25 -7.60 -1.05 -7.75
C TRP A 25 -7.64 -0.94 -6.21
N SER A 26 -8.02 0.21 -5.65
CA SER A 26 -8.00 0.46 -4.20
C SER A 26 -9.20 -0.13 -3.45
N ILE A 27 -10.23 -0.56 -4.19
CA ILE A 27 -11.40 -1.27 -3.64
C ILE A 27 -11.35 -2.78 -3.90
N ALA A 28 -10.24 -3.26 -4.49
CA ALA A 28 -10.01 -4.67 -4.78
C ALA A 28 -9.29 -5.36 -3.59
N TYR A 29 -8.75 -6.56 -3.80
CA TYR A 29 -8.08 -7.32 -2.74
C TYR A 29 -6.66 -6.81 -2.49
N HIS A 30 -6.36 -6.50 -1.22
CA HIS A 30 -5.08 -6.01 -0.73
C HIS A 30 -4.45 -7.04 0.22
N GLN A 31 -3.23 -7.45 -0.08
CA GLN A 31 -2.47 -8.39 0.73
C GLN A 31 -1.37 -7.66 1.51
N CYS A 32 -1.36 -7.81 2.84
CA CYS A 32 -0.46 -7.11 3.74
C CYS A 32 -0.09 -7.97 4.96
N ARG A 33 1.10 -7.73 5.51
CA ARG A 33 1.51 -8.13 6.86
C ARG A 33 2.69 -7.27 7.32
N TRP A 34 2.93 -7.26 8.63
CA TRP A 34 4.20 -6.84 9.22
C TRP A 34 5.12 -8.05 9.37
N ASN A 35 6.16 -8.26 8.57
CA ASN A 35 6.53 -7.62 7.30
C ASN A 35 6.70 -8.73 6.24
N TYR A 36 6.64 -8.39 4.96
CA TYR A 36 7.40 -9.17 3.97
C TYR A 36 8.88 -8.88 4.15
N ILE A 37 9.69 -9.94 4.17
CA ILE A 37 11.06 -9.90 4.66
C ILE A 37 11.99 -9.24 3.65
N ASP A 38 11.82 -9.54 2.36
CA ASP A 38 12.66 -9.07 1.26
C ASP A 38 11.91 -9.14 -0.10
N GLU A 39 12.58 -8.83 -1.20
CA GLU A 39 11.99 -8.93 -2.54
C GLU A 39 11.55 -10.34 -2.92
N ASP A 40 12.25 -11.37 -2.46
CA ASP A 40 11.97 -12.74 -2.85
C ASP A 40 10.73 -13.26 -2.11
N ASP A 41 10.54 -12.89 -0.84
CA ASP A 41 9.29 -13.10 -0.11
C ASP A 41 8.09 -12.46 -0.83
N VAL A 42 8.24 -11.21 -1.28
CA VAL A 42 7.21 -10.52 -2.08
C VAL A 42 6.91 -11.29 -3.37
N ARG A 43 7.93 -11.72 -4.12
CA ARG A 43 7.75 -12.50 -5.36
C ARG A 43 7.09 -13.85 -5.08
N ASN A 44 7.49 -14.54 -4.02
CA ASN A 44 6.91 -15.82 -3.63
C ASN A 44 5.42 -15.69 -3.31
N VAL A 45 5.03 -14.63 -2.60
CA VAL A 45 3.61 -14.34 -2.31
C VAL A 45 2.84 -14.07 -3.60
N LEU A 46 3.35 -13.18 -4.46
CA LEU A 46 2.72 -12.88 -5.76
C LEU A 46 2.53 -14.15 -6.61
N ASN A 47 3.56 -14.99 -6.67
CA ASN A 47 3.51 -16.28 -7.37
C ASN A 47 2.51 -17.24 -6.72
N GLY A 48 2.35 -17.23 -5.40
CA GLY A 48 1.34 -18.00 -4.69
C GLY A 48 -0.09 -17.61 -5.10
N PHE A 49 -0.38 -16.31 -5.21
CA PHE A 49 -1.68 -15.82 -5.69
C PHE A 49 -1.95 -16.28 -7.13
N GLU A 50 -0.97 -16.20 -8.02
CA GLU A 50 -1.09 -16.73 -9.39
C GLU A 50 -1.32 -18.24 -9.39
N HIS A 51 -0.49 -18.99 -8.67
CA HIS A 51 -0.53 -20.44 -8.62
C HIS A 51 -1.89 -20.96 -8.11
N HIS A 52 -2.42 -20.33 -7.06
CA HIS A 52 -3.71 -20.69 -6.47
C HIS A 52 -4.91 -20.00 -7.13
N ARG A 53 -4.70 -19.20 -8.17
CA ARG A 53 -5.75 -18.45 -8.89
C ARG A 53 -6.59 -17.58 -7.97
N ILE A 54 -5.95 -16.95 -6.99
CA ILE A 54 -6.60 -15.99 -6.08
C ILE A 54 -6.32 -14.58 -6.65
N PRO A 55 -7.36 -13.77 -6.90
CA PRO A 55 -7.16 -12.42 -7.43
C PRO A 55 -6.45 -11.53 -6.40
N LEU A 56 -5.52 -10.70 -6.88
CA LEU A 56 -4.75 -9.76 -6.07
C LEU A 56 -4.44 -8.52 -6.89
N ASP A 57 -4.72 -7.34 -6.32
CA ASP A 57 -4.43 -6.04 -6.93
C ASP A 57 -3.27 -5.32 -6.25
N VAL A 58 -3.12 -5.48 -4.92
CA VAL A 58 -2.17 -4.68 -4.14
C VAL A 58 -1.40 -5.51 -3.13
N ILE A 59 -0.07 -5.35 -3.12
CA ILE A 59 0.79 -5.85 -2.05
C ILE A 59 1.39 -4.69 -1.25
N TRP A 60 1.48 -4.85 0.07
CA TRP A 60 1.93 -3.82 0.99
C TRP A 60 3.29 -4.14 1.61
N LEU A 61 4.13 -3.13 1.77
CA LEU A 61 5.37 -3.18 2.52
C LEU A 61 5.27 -2.31 3.77
N ASP A 62 5.27 -2.98 4.93
CA ASP A 62 5.30 -2.34 6.24
C ASP A 62 6.75 -1.91 6.61
N ILE A 63 6.98 -1.37 7.80
CA ILE A 63 8.17 -0.56 8.14
C ILE A 63 9.53 -1.21 7.90
N GLU A 64 9.63 -2.55 7.88
CA GLU A 64 10.92 -3.25 7.69
C GLU A 64 11.48 -3.17 6.26
N HIS A 65 10.74 -2.60 5.30
CA HIS A 65 11.28 -2.33 3.96
C HIS A 65 12.24 -1.12 3.92
N THR A 66 12.18 -0.26 4.94
CA THR A 66 12.96 0.98 5.01
C THR A 66 14.36 0.74 5.56
N ASN A 67 15.33 1.62 5.24
CA ASN A 67 16.66 1.59 5.85
C ASN A 67 16.58 2.09 7.31
N GLY A 68 16.40 1.15 8.25
CA GLY A 68 16.40 1.45 9.68
C GLY A 68 15.30 2.44 10.11
N LYS A 69 14.10 2.34 9.51
CA LYS A 69 12.91 3.18 9.82
C LYS A 69 13.05 4.63 9.33
N ARG A 70 13.92 4.87 8.35
CA ARG A 70 13.97 6.11 7.57
C ARG A 70 12.98 6.01 6.41
N TYR A 71 11.88 6.75 6.46
CA TYR A 71 10.92 6.79 5.34
C TYR A 71 11.57 7.37 4.08
N PHE A 72 11.00 7.06 2.92
CA PHE A 72 11.56 7.41 1.60
C PHE A 72 12.89 6.71 1.28
N THR A 73 13.26 5.67 2.02
CA THR A 73 14.46 4.84 1.78
C THR A 73 14.11 3.36 1.68
N TRP A 74 15.07 2.56 1.22
CA TRP A 74 14.95 1.10 1.13
C TRP A 74 16.11 0.44 1.88
N ASP A 75 15.83 -0.64 2.62
CA ASP A 75 16.86 -1.53 3.13
C ASP A 75 17.47 -2.30 1.96
N ILE A 76 18.61 -1.83 1.44
CA ILE A 76 19.26 -2.38 0.24
C ILE A 76 19.70 -3.85 0.44
N SER A 77 19.82 -4.34 1.69
CA SER A 77 20.11 -5.76 1.94
C SER A 77 18.92 -6.68 1.65
N LYS A 78 17.69 -6.17 1.79
CA LYS A 78 16.43 -6.91 1.59
C LYS A 78 15.74 -6.52 0.27
N PHE A 79 15.84 -5.25 -0.09
CA PHE A 79 15.24 -4.64 -1.28
C PHE A 79 16.33 -3.96 -2.12
N PRO A 80 17.25 -4.73 -2.73
CA PRO A 80 18.36 -4.19 -3.52
C PRO A 80 17.93 -3.52 -4.83
N ASN A 81 16.78 -3.88 -5.39
CA ASN A 81 16.27 -3.42 -6.69
C ASN A 81 14.78 -3.02 -6.60
N PRO A 82 14.42 -2.02 -5.77
CA PRO A 82 13.02 -1.68 -5.51
C PRO A 82 12.29 -1.15 -6.75
N GLU A 83 12.99 -0.50 -7.68
CA GLU A 83 12.44 -0.06 -8.96
C GLU A 83 12.05 -1.25 -9.86
N LYS A 84 12.92 -2.28 -9.89
CA LYS A 84 12.63 -3.51 -10.62
C LYS A 84 11.44 -4.24 -10.01
N LEU A 85 11.39 -4.36 -8.68
CA LEU A 85 10.24 -4.96 -7.98
C LEU A 85 8.92 -4.25 -8.36
N GLN A 86 8.92 -2.91 -8.36
CA GLN A 86 7.75 -2.12 -8.77
C GLN A 86 7.36 -2.36 -10.23
N THR A 87 8.34 -2.44 -11.13
CA THR A 87 8.12 -2.70 -12.56
C THR A 87 7.57 -4.12 -12.81
N ASP A 88 8.11 -5.12 -12.11
CA ASP A 88 7.64 -6.50 -12.16
C ASP A 88 6.17 -6.57 -11.71
N ILE A 89 5.82 -5.95 -10.58
CA ILE A 89 4.45 -5.86 -10.07
C ILE A 89 3.52 -5.16 -11.07
N ALA A 90 3.97 -4.05 -11.67
CA ALA A 90 3.18 -3.28 -12.63
C ALA A 90 2.90 -4.07 -13.92
N THR A 91 3.79 -4.98 -14.33
CA THR A 91 3.60 -5.85 -15.51
C THR A 91 2.37 -6.77 -15.34
N TYR A 92 2.06 -7.19 -14.11
CA TYR A 92 0.85 -7.93 -13.76
C TYR A 92 -0.36 -7.02 -13.47
N ARG A 93 -0.29 -5.73 -13.80
CA ARG A 93 -1.31 -4.69 -13.53
C ARG A 93 -1.64 -4.50 -12.04
N ARG A 94 -0.72 -4.88 -11.15
CA ARG A 94 -0.83 -4.73 -9.70
C ARG A 94 -0.20 -3.43 -9.21
N LYS A 95 -0.39 -3.12 -7.93
CA LYS A 95 0.18 -1.96 -7.23
C LYS A 95 1.01 -2.41 -6.02
N LEU A 96 2.05 -1.64 -5.71
CA LEU A 96 2.82 -1.74 -4.48
C LEU A 96 2.48 -0.53 -3.61
N ILE A 97 2.20 -0.75 -2.32
CA ILE A 97 2.06 0.33 -1.34
C ILE A 97 3.19 0.21 -0.31
N THR A 98 3.86 1.31 -0.04
CA THR A 98 4.91 1.43 0.99
C THR A 98 4.41 2.31 2.12
N ILE A 99 4.64 1.89 3.38
CA ILE A 99 4.29 2.71 4.54
C ILE A 99 5.20 3.94 4.66
N SER A 100 4.62 5.09 5.02
CA SER A 100 5.35 6.31 5.39
C SER A 100 4.66 6.94 6.60
N ASN A 101 5.34 6.95 7.75
CA ASN A 101 4.78 7.51 8.98
C ASN A 101 5.25 8.96 9.20
N PRO A 102 4.52 9.76 9.99
CA PRO A 102 4.84 11.17 10.21
C PRO A 102 5.97 11.43 11.21
N HIS A 103 6.79 10.42 11.55
CA HIS A 103 8.00 10.61 12.37
C HIS A 103 9.24 10.52 11.51
N ILE A 104 10.21 11.41 11.72
CA ILE A 104 11.48 11.39 11.02
C ILE A 104 12.55 10.96 12.01
N LYS A 105 13.38 9.98 11.62
CA LYS A 105 14.51 9.56 12.44
C LYS A 105 15.54 10.69 12.47
N GLU A 106 15.95 11.09 13.67
CA GLU A 106 17.10 11.97 13.87
C GLU A 106 18.39 11.19 13.54
N ASP A 107 19.21 11.73 12.64
CA ASP A 107 20.44 11.13 12.12
C ASP A 107 21.41 12.24 11.69
N GLU A 108 22.71 12.00 11.78
CA GLU A 108 23.73 13.03 11.48
C GLU A 108 23.99 13.21 9.97
N GLY A 109 23.42 12.34 9.12
CA GLY A 109 23.56 12.39 7.66
C GLY A 109 24.69 11.54 7.12
#